data_AF-A0A970WPK3-F1
#
_entry.id   AF-A0A970WPK3-F1
#
_cell.length_a   1.000
_cell.length_b   1.000
_cell.length_c   1.000
_cell.angle_alpha   90.00
_cell.angle_beta   90.00
_cell.angle_gamma   90.00
#
_symmetry.space_group_name_H-M   'P 1'
#
loop_
_entity.id
_entity.type
_entity.pdbx_description
1 polymer ?
#
loop_
_entity_poly.entity_id
_entity_poly.type
_entity_poly.pdbx_seq_one_letter_code
_entity_poly.pdbx_strand_id
1 'polypeptide(L)'
;MAKRVVIENPIINSPFVQPRRHFRFDDEGSTSQIVDARRDSSYFMPIARPKKKGKDKQLTFDDWTADRIEENKTVNYIRRRVRDWREGGYRGVTNVTRRLLEDWKCEDRFRRLFFCQIEALETLIYLTEAAAKYGDQAVINDLKTFADDTNLEVRSTRGRSAGGRFQSYLGFSKSEGDRSGQRR
;
A
#
# COMPACT_ATOMS: atom_id res chain seq x y z
N MET A 1 -2.83 -30.86 13.33
CA MET A 1 -2.05 -31.15 12.12
C MET A 1 -2.51 -30.15 11.06
N ALA A 2 -1.72 -29.13 10.73
CA ALA A 2 -2.11 -28.18 9.68
C ALA A 2 -2.27 -28.93 8.35
N LYS A 3 -3.46 -28.87 7.76
CA LYS A 3 -3.76 -29.59 6.53
C LYS A 3 -3.02 -28.90 5.38
N ARG A 4 -1.98 -29.55 4.85
CA ARG A 4 -1.23 -29.03 3.70
C ARG A 4 -2.17 -28.95 2.48
N VAL A 5 -2.57 -27.74 2.13
CA VAL A 5 -3.36 -27.47 0.93
C VAL A 5 -2.44 -27.57 -0.28
N VAL A 6 -2.71 -28.53 -1.17
CA VAL A 6 -2.00 -28.67 -2.44
C VAL A 6 -2.79 -27.94 -3.52
N ILE A 7 -2.20 -26.92 -4.13
CA ILE A 7 -2.79 -26.18 -5.26
C ILE A 7 -2.12 -26.70 -6.53
N GLU A 8 -2.87 -27.42 -7.36
CA GLU A 8 -2.36 -28.02 -8.59
C GLU A 8 -1.95 -26.96 -9.63
N ASN A 9 -2.76 -25.90 -9.77
CA ASN A 9 -2.47 -24.76 -10.63
C ASN A 9 -2.57 -23.44 -9.86
N PRO A 10 -1.44 -22.83 -9.47
CA PRO A 10 -1.44 -21.56 -8.75
C PRO A 10 -1.78 -20.35 -9.64
N ILE A 11 -1.73 -20.50 -10.98
CA ILE A 11 -1.97 -19.40 -11.93
C ILE A 11 -3.39 -19.51 -12.49
N ILE A 12 -4.31 -18.73 -11.90
CA ILE A 12 -5.75 -18.78 -12.22
C ILE A 12 -6.26 -17.56 -13.03
N ASN A 13 -5.41 -16.58 -13.33
CA ASN A 13 -5.76 -15.39 -14.11
C ASN A 13 -4.81 -15.21 -15.29
N SER A 14 -5.31 -14.62 -16.37
CA SER A 14 -4.45 -14.18 -17.48
C SER A 14 -3.71 -12.89 -17.10
N PRO A 15 -2.44 -12.72 -17.52
CA PRO A 15 -1.66 -11.51 -17.24
C PRO A 15 -2.12 -10.29 -18.06
N PHE A 16 -2.94 -10.50 -19.10
CA PHE A 16 -3.34 -9.47 -20.05
C PHE A 16 -4.69 -8.82 -19.76
N VAL A 17 -5.47 -9.42 -18.86
CA VAL A 17 -6.81 -8.94 -18.47
C VAL A 17 -6.84 -8.66 -16.98
N GLN A 18 -7.84 -7.90 -16.53
CA GLN A 18 -8.02 -7.65 -15.10
C GLN A 18 -8.18 -8.98 -14.35
N PRO A 19 -7.48 -9.19 -13.22
CA PRO A 19 -7.66 -10.38 -12.40
C PRO A 19 -9.10 -10.46 -11.89
N ARG A 20 -9.76 -11.59 -12.12
CA ARG A 20 -11.17 -11.82 -11.73
C ARG A 20 -11.31 -12.81 -10.59
N ARG A 21 -10.27 -13.57 -10.29
CA ARG A 21 -10.30 -14.63 -9.30
C ARG A 21 -9.11 -14.56 -8.37
N HIS A 22 -9.27 -15.01 -7.13
CA HIS A 22 -8.15 -15.21 -6.21
C HIS A 22 -8.42 -16.38 -5.28
N PHE A 23 -7.36 -17.01 -4.77
CA PHE A 23 -7.49 -17.99 -3.70
C PHE A 23 -7.85 -17.29 -2.39
N ARG A 24 -8.86 -17.81 -1.70
CA ARG A 24 -9.26 -17.33 -0.37
C ARG A 24 -8.09 -17.51 0.60
N PHE A 25 -7.87 -16.49 1.42
CA PHE A 25 -6.84 -16.51 2.45
C PHE A 25 -7.54 -16.54 3.82
N ASP A 26 -7.33 -17.61 4.58
CA ASP A 26 -7.88 -17.81 5.92
C ASP A 26 -6.74 -17.75 6.98
N ASP A 27 -7.07 -17.88 8.26
CA ASP A 27 -6.14 -17.83 9.40
C ASP A 27 -4.98 -18.84 9.36
N GLU A 28 -5.16 -19.94 8.60
CA GLU A 28 -4.17 -20.99 8.42
C GLU A 28 -3.36 -20.85 7.12
N GLY A 29 -3.61 -19.77 6.35
CA GLY A 29 -2.92 -19.47 5.09
C GLY A 29 -3.80 -19.54 3.86
N SER A 30 -3.19 -19.85 2.70
CA SER A 30 -3.90 -19.90 1.42
C SER A 30 -4.70 -21.19 1.28
N THR A 31 -6.01 -21.06 1.08
CA THR A 31 -6.94 -22.16 0.88
C THR A 31 -7.06 -22.49 -0.61
N SER A 32 -7.47 -23.71 -0.97
CA SER A 32 -7.77 -24.11 -2.36
C SER A 32 -9.10 -23.54 -2.89
N GLN A 33 -9.83 -22.80 -2.06
CA GLN A 33 -11.09 -22.16 -2.41
C GLN A 33 -10.82 -20.93 -3.28
N ILE A 34 -11.52 -20.83 -4.41
CA ILE A 34 -11.40 -19.71 -5.35
C ILE A 34 -12.59 -18.78 -5.15
N VAL A 35 -12.32 -17.49 -4.98
CA VAL A 35 -13.31 -16.42 -4.94
C VAL A 35 -13.36 -15.75 -6.32
N ASP A 36 -14.56 -15.61 -6.89
CA ASP A 36 -14.79 -14.95 -8.18
C ASP A 36 -14.91 -13.42 -8.05
N ALA A 37 -13.86 -12.82 -7.51
CA ALA A 37 -13.68 -11.38 -7.49
C ALA A 37 -12.20 -11.02 -7.58
N ARG A 38 -11.92 -9.79 -8.00
CA ARG A 38 -10.59 -9.19 -7.85
C ARG A 38 -10.29 -9.06 -6.35
N ARG A 39 -9.09 -9.45 -5.95
CA ARG A 39 -8.64 -9.32 -4.55
C ARG A 39 -8.45 -7.85 -4.17
N ASP A 40 -9.04 -7.45 -3.05
CA ASP A 40 -8.80 -6.13 -2.45
C ASP A 40 -7.38 -6.04 -1.89
N SER A 41 -6.82 -4.82 -1.94
CA SER A 41 -5.49 -4.56 -1.39
C SER A 41 -5.55 -4.55 0.14
N SER A 42 -4.68 -5.32 0.77
CA SER A 42 -4.48 -5.33 2.22
C SER A 42 -3.00 -5.49 2.55
N TYR A 43 -2.58 -5.03 3.72
CA TYR A 43 -1.23 -5.25 4.25
C TYR A 43 -1.29 -5.95 5.60
N PHE A 44 -0.18 -6.58 5.97
CA PHE A 44 -0.03 -7.26 7.24
C PHE A 44 0.61 -6.32 8.26
N MET A 45 -0.01 -6.19 9.43
CA MET A 45 0.55 -5.51 10.59
C MET A 45 1.29 -6.52 11.49
N PRO A 46 2.63 -6.53 11.50
CA PRO A 46 3.36 -7.35 12.44
C PRO A 46 3.25 -6.74 13.85
N ILE A 47 2.27 -7.19 14.63
CA ILE A 47 2.22 -6.87 16.06
C ILE A 47 3.31 -7.68 16.75
N ALA A 48 4.34 -6.99 17.27
CA ALA A 48 5.36 -7.61 18.09
C ALA A 48 4.70 -8.23 19.33
N ARG A 49 4.73 -9.57 19.44
CA ARG A 49 4.35 -10.22 20.69
C ARG A 49 5.30 -9.73 21.80
N PRO A 50 4.82 -9.45 23.02
CA PRO A 50 5.71 -9.12 24.12
C PRO A 50 6.75 -10.24 24.27
N LYS A 51 8.04 -9.88 24.22
CA LYS A 51 9.15 -10.83 24.30
C LYS A 51 9.00 -11.69 25.57
N LYS A 52 8.50 -12.91 25.43
CA LYS A 52 8.70 -13.92 26.47
C LYS A 52 10.20 -14.24 26.47
N LYS A 53 10.88 -13.96 27.61
CA LYS A 53 12.28 -14.33 27.83
C LYS A 53 12.42 -15.85 27.68
N GLY A 54 12.92 -16.29 26.54
CA GLY A 54 13.23 -17.69 26.26
C GLY A 54 13.99 -17.78 24.94
N LYS A 55 15.12 -18.50 24.96
CA LYS A 55 16.10 -18.59 23.87
C LYS A 55 15.47 -19.02 22.55
N ASP A 56 15.93 -18.36 21.49
CA ASP A 56 16.01 -18.83 20.11
C ASP A 56 14.72 -19.43 19.52
N LYS A 57 13.78 -18.55 19.16
CA LYS A 57 12.81 -18.88 18.11
C LYS A 57 13.04 -17.95 16.92
N GLN A 58 13.64 -18.52 15.89
CA GLN A 58 13.61 -18.04 14.51
C GLN A 58 12.16 -17.68 14.14
N LEU A 59 11.95 -16.51 13.53
CA LEU A 59 10.63 -16.07 13.07
C LEU A 59 10.10 -17.11 12.06
N THR A 60 9.22 -18.00 12.51
CA THR A 60 8.55 -18.99 11.67
C THR A 60 7.45 -18.32 10.86
N PHE A 61 7.36 -18.67 9.57
CA PHE A 61 6.35 -18.22 8.62
C PHE A 61 4.94 -18.78 8.94
N ASP A 62 4.67 -19.25 10.15
CA ASP A 62 3.40 -19.88 10.56
C ASP A 62 2.56 -18.96 11.48
N ASP A 63 2.97 -17.70 11.67
CA ASP A 63 2.35 -16.75 12.60
C ASP A 63 1.43 -15.72 11.87
N TRP A 64 0.80 -16.11 10.76
CA TRP A 64 -0.06 -15.28 9.90
C TRP A 64 -1.55 -15.39 10.25
N THR A 65 -1.95 -14.91 11.43
CA THR A 65 -3.38 -14.87 11.84
C THR A 65 -4.12 -13.71 11.14
N ALA A 66 -5.40 -13.87 10.76
CA ALA A 66 -6.20 -12.86 10.06
C ALA A 66 -6.46 -11.60 10.88
N ASP A 67 -6.30 -11.66 12.21
CA ASP A 67 -6.33 -10.51 13.14
C ASP A 67 -5.28 -9.42 12.84
N ARG A 68 -4.43 -9.62 11.83
CA ARG A 68 -3.32 -8.75 11.46
C ARG A 68 -3.42 -8.19 10.04
N ILE A 69 -4.55 -8.39 9.35
CA ILE A 69 -4.76 -7.92 7.98
C ILE A 69 -5.54 -6.60 8.03
N GLU A 70 -4.94 -5.52 7.57
CA GLU A 70 -5.61 -4.24 7.41
C GLU A 70 -5.77 -3.89 5.93
N GLU A 71 -6.95 -3.39 5.57
CA GLU A 71 -7.24 -2.96 4.20
C GLU A 71 -6.45 -1.70 3.84
N ASN A 72 -5.84 -1.69 2.66
CA ASN A 72 -5.27 -0.47 2.10
C ASN A 72 -6.37 0.39 1.46
N LYS A 73 -7.06 1.15 2.31
CA LYS A 73 -8.20 2.01 1.94
C LYS A 73 -7.86 2.96 0.78
N THR A 74 -6.70 3.61 0.83
CA THR A 74 -6.27 4.57 -0.21
C THR A 74 -6.03 3.86 -1.54
N VAL A 75 -5.35 2.71 -1.55
CA VAL A 75 -5.11 1.95 -2.78
C VAL A 75 -6.42 1.43 -3.38
N ASN A 76 -7.32 0.87 -2.56
CA ASN A 76 -8.60 0.37 -3.06
C ASN A 76 -9.49 1.51 -3.57
N TYR A 77 -9.46 2.66 -2.90
CA TYR A 77 -10.10 3.87 -3.38
C TYR A 77 -9.57 4.28 -4.76
N ILE A 78 -8.25 4.44 -4.92
CA ILE A 78 -7.63 4.82 -6.20
C ILE A 78 -7.99 3.81 -7.30
N ARG A 79 -7.90 2.51 -7.02
CA ARG A 79 -8.27 1.45 -7.97
C ARG A 79 -9.72 1.58 -8.45
N ARG A 80 -10.65 1.86 -7.55
CA ARG A 80 -12.05 2.12 -7.89
C ARG A 80 -12.16 3.35 -8.81
N ARG A 81 -11.53 4.47 -8.43
CA ARG A 81 -11.59 5.71 -9.21
C ARG A 81 -11.01 5.56 -10.62
N VAL A 82 -9.86 4.90 -10.74
CA VAL A 82 -9.24 4.60 -12.03
C VAL A 82 -10.14 3.70 -12.88
N ARG A 83 -10.77 2.68 -12.29
CA ARG A 83 -11.73 1.82 -12.99
C ARG A 83 -12.92 2.63 -13.51
N ASP A 84 -13.57 3.39 -12.65
CA ASP A 84 -14.75 4.19 -13.02
C ASP A 84 -14.38 5.23 -14.11
N TRP A 85 -13.18 5.82 -14.03
CA TRP A 85 -12.65 6.73 -15.04
C TRP A 85 -12.35 6.05 -16.40
N ARG A 86 -11.78 4.84 -16.37
CA ARG A 86 -11.56 4.00 -17.56
C ARG A 86 -12.89 3.62 -18.23
N GLU A 87 -13.86 3.17 -17.46
CA GLU A 87 -15.21 2.82 -17.95
C GLU A 87 -15.96 4.05 -18.49
N GLY A 88 -15.71 5.23 -17.92
CA GLY A 88 -16.21 6.51 -18.41
C GLY A 88 -15.56 7.05 -19.69
N GLY A 89 -14.60 6.32 -20.28
CA GLY A 89 -13.96 6.66 -21.56
C GLY A 89 -12.80 7.65 -21.43
N TYR A 90 -12.08 7.67 -20.30
CA TYR A 90 -10.91 8.52 -20.09
C TYR A 90 -11.22 10.01 -20.32
N ARG A 91 -12.27 10.52 -19.68
CA ARG A 91 -12.60 11.95 -19.76
C ARG A 91 -11.58 12.77 -18.97
N GLY A 92 -11.34 14.00 -19.40
CA GLY A 92 -10.44 14.91 -18.69
C GLY A 92 -8.94 14.75 -19.00
N VAL A 93 -8.53 13.88 -19.93
CA VAL A 93 -7.15 13.83 -20.45
C VAL A 93 -7.00 14.50 -21.80
N THR A 94 -5.76 14.80 -22.18
CA THR A 94 -5.42 15.34 -23.50
C THR A 94 -5.73 14.32 -24.63
N ASN A 95 -5.86 14.82 -25.86
CA ASN A 95 -6.05 13.96 -27.03
C ASN A 95 -4.85 13.04 -27.29
N VAL A 96 -3.64 13.52 -26.99
CA VAL A 96 -2.41 12.71 -27.10
C VAL A 96 -2.44 11.56 -26.11
N THR A 97 -2.76 11.83 -24.84
CA THR A 97 -2.89 10.82 -23.79
C THR A 97 -3.96 9.78 -24.14
N ARG A 98 -5.11 10.22 -24.68
CA ARG A 98 -6.18 9.32 -25.13
C ARG A 98 -5.70 8.36 -26.22
N ARG A 99 -5.04 8.88 -27.26
CA ARG A 99 -4.51 8.07 -28.37
C ARG A 99 -3.46 7.07 -27.88
N LEU A 100 -2.56 7.48 -26.99
CA LEU A 100 -1.58 6.57 -26.40
C LEU A 100 -2.24 5.43 -25.62
N LEU A 101 -3.29 5.72 -24.85
CA LEU A 101 -4.04 4.69 -24.13
C LEU A 101 -4.74 3.72 -25.09
N GLU A 102 -5.33 4.21 -26.18
CA GLU A 102 -5.93 3.37 -27.23
C GLU A 102 -4.88 2.44 -27.86
N ASP A 103 -3.75 2.99 -28.31
CA ASP A 103 -2.65 2.24 -28.91
C ASP A 103 -2.08 1.18 -27.94
N TRP A 104 -1.96 1.52 -26.65
CA TRP A 104 -1.43 0.60 -25.64
C TRP A 104 -2.36 -0.55 -25.28
N LYS A 105 -3.67 -0.35 -25.42
CA LYS A 105 -4.71 -1.35 -25.16
C LYS A 105 -5.07 -2.20 -26.38
N CYS A 106 -4.54 -1.88 -27.56
CA CYS A 106 -4.75 -2.66 -28.77
C CYS A 106 -4.28 -4.11 -28.59
N GLU A 107 -5.17 -5.08 -28.87
CA GLU A 107 -4.87 -6.51 -28.71
C GLU A 107 -3.87 -7.03 -29.75
N ASP A 108 -3.88 -6.45 -30.95
CA ASP A 108 -3.02 -6.81 -32.08
C ASP A 108 -1.62 -6.17 -32.01
N ARG A 109 -1.30 -5.51 -30.89
CA ARG A 109 0.01 -4.91 -30.70
C ARG A 109 1.08 -6.00 -30.67
N PHE A 110 2.15 -5.82 -31.46
CA PHE A 110 3.30 -6.74 -31.52
C PHE A 110 3.86 -7.15 -30.16
N ARG A 111 3.83 -6.22 -29.18
CA ARG A 111 4.09 -6.50 -27.77
C ARG A 111 2.93 -6.02 -26.92
N ARG A 112 1.96 -6.90 -26.69
CA ARG A 112 0.84 -6.65 -25.79
C ARG A 112 1.36 -6.40 -24.37
N LEU A 113 0.88 -5.32 -23.75
CA LEU A 113 1.24 -4.99 -22.37
C LEU A 113 0.44 -5.83 -21.40
N PHE A 114 1.04 -6.12 -20.24
CA PHE A 114 0.31 -6.74 -19.14
C PHE A 114 -0.70 -5.76 -18.55
N PHE A 115 -1.80 -6.30 -18.02
CA PHE A 115 -2.84 -5.51 -17.39
C PHE A 115 -2.27 -4.63 -16.26
N CYS A 116 -1.34 -5.15 -15.45
CA CYS A 116 -0.72 -4.40 -14.37
C CYS A 116 0.11 -3.20 -14.87
N GLN A 117 0.73 -3.32 -16.05
CA GLN A 117 1.49 -2.22 -16.65
C GLN A 117 0.55 -1.13 -17.15
N ILE A 118 -0.53 -1.52 -17.82
CA ILE A 118 -1.57 -0.59 -18.28
C ILE A 118 -2.21 0.11 -17.07
N GLU A 119 -2.59 -0.64 -16.03
CA GLU A 119 -3.23 -0.09 -14.83
C GLU A 119 -2.29 0.87 -14.08
N ALA A 120 -0.99 0.58 -14.02
CA ALA A 120 -0.01 1.49 -13.44
C ALA A 120 0.07 2.82 -14.21
N LEU A 121 0.10 2.77 -15.55
CA LEU A 121 0.09 3.95 -16.39
C LEU A 121 -1.21 4.74 -16.26
N GLU A 122 -2.36 4.06 -16.28
CA GLU A 122 -3.66 4.68 -16.06
C GLU A 122 -3.74 5.36 -14.69
N THR A 123 -3.19 4.74 -13.64
CA THR A 123 -3.15 5.33 -12.30
C THR A 123 -2.31 6.60 -12.28
N LEU A 124 -1.12 6.58 -12.92
CA LEU A 124 -0.26 7.75 -13.02
C LEU A 124 -0.95 8.90 -13.78
N ILE A 125 -1.55 8.60 -14.94
CA ILE A 125 -2.29 9.56 -15.75
C ILE A 125 -3.49 10.11 -14.95
N TYR A 126 -4.22 9.25 -14.26
CA TYR A 126 -5.35 9.66 -13.44
C TYR A 126 -4.92 10.68 -12.38
N LEU A 127 -3.89 10.37 -11.60
CA LEU A 127 -3.39 11.24 -10.53
C LEU A 127 -2.84 12.59 -11.04
N THR A 128 -2.35 12.63 -12.27
CA THR A 128 -1.69 13.82 -12.83
C THR A 128 -2.61 14.70 -13.68
N GLU A 129 -3.51 14.12 -14.47
CA GLU A 129 -4.35 14.86 -15.43
C GLU A 129 -5.84 14.92 -15.06
N ALA A 130 -6.36 13.88 -14.38
CA ALA A 130 -7.80 13.70 -14.20
C ALA A 130 -8.29 13.96 -12.77
N ALA A 131 -7.57 13.48 -11.75
CA ALA A 131 -8.03 13.41 -10.36
C ALA A 131 -8.55 14.77 -9.82
N ALA A 132 -7.87 15.88 -10.11
CA ALA A 132 -8.32 17.22 -9.72
C ALA A 132 -9.70 17.59 -10.30
N LYS A 133 -9.98 17.20 -11.54
CA LYS A 133 -11.26 17.44 -12.23
C LYS A 133 -12.40 16.57 -11.71
N TYR A 134 -12.04 15.45 -11.07
CA TYR A 134 -12.95 14.47 -10.50
C TYR A 134 -13.18 14.67 -8.99
N GLY A 135 -12.58 15.71 -8.39
CA GLY A 135 -12.73 16.02 -6.97
C GLY A 135 -11.79 15.24 -6.04
N ASP A 136 -10.81 14.51 -6.59
CA ASP A 136 -9.91 13.63 -5.83
C ASP A 136 -8.62 14.35 -5.39
N GLN A 137 -8.67 15.68 -5.25
CA GLN A 137 -7.51 16.49 -4.86
C GLN A 137 -6.98 16.11 -3.48
N ALA A 138 -7.85 15.68 -2.57
CA ALA A 138 -7.47 15.22 -1.24
C ALA A 138 -6.50 14.03 -1.32
N VAL A 139 -6.78 13.05 -2.19
CA VAL A 139 -5.92 11.87 -2.37
C VAL A 139 -4.54 12.25 -2.91
N ILE A 140 -4.47 13.23 -3.83
CA ILE A 140 -3.18 13.74 -4.31
C ILE A 140 -2.39 14.37 -3.17
N ASN A 141 -3.05 15.14 -2.29
CA ASN A 141 -2.41 15.79 -1.16
C ASN A 141 -1.93 14.76 -0.13
N ASP A 142 -2.75 13.75 0.19
CA ASP A 142 -2.39 12.66 1.10
C ASP A 142 -1.14 11.91 0.61
N LEU A 143 -1.08 11.61 -0.70
CA LEU A 143 0.07 10.96 -1.32
C LEU A 143 1.34 11.84 -1.27
N LYS A 144 1.21 13.16 -1.42
CA LYS A 144 2.33 14.09 -1.30
C LYS A 144 2.84 14.16 0.13
N THR A 145 1.95 14.29 1.11
CA THR A 145 2.31 14.27 2.53
C THR A 145 3.05 12.99 2.88
N PHE A 146 2.53 11.83 2.47
CA PHE A 146 3.20 10.54 2.69
C PHE A 146 4.58 10.46 2.00
N ALA A 147 4.71 11.00 0.78
CA ALA A 147 5.98 11.06 0.09
C ALA A 147 7.00 11.96 0.81
N ASP A 148 6.56 13.09 1.37
CA ASP A 148 7.44 13.99 2.14
C ASP A 148 7.87 13.36 3.47
N ASP A 149 6.95 12.70 4.18
CA ASP A 149 7.22 12.00 5.44
C ASP A 149 8.22 10.85 5.25
N THR A 150 8.09 10.08 4.17
CA THR A 150 9.01 8.97 3.84
C THR A 150 10.36 9.45 3.30
N ASN A 151 10.38 10.57 2.57
CA ASN A 151 11.62 11.19 2.10
C ASN A 151 12.40 11.93 3.20
N LEU A 152 11.79 12.15 4.38
CA LEU A 152 12.45 12.79 5.53
C LEU A 152 13.61 11.96 6.10
N GLU A 153 13.53 10.62 6.04
CA GLU A 153 14.61 9.74 6.56
C GLU A 153 15.84 9.71 5.64
N VAL A 154 15.67 9.86 4.32
CA VAL A 154 16.78 9.90 3.37
C VAL A 154 17.58 11.21 3.50
N ARG A 155 16.92 12.31 3.90
CA ARG A 155 17.57 13.61 4.17
C ARG A 155 18.37 13.63 5.48
N SER A 156 18.01 12.82 6.47
CA SER A 156 18.69 12.73 7.77
C SER A 156 20.12 12.13 7.71
N THR A 157 20.50 11.50 6.59
CA THR A 157 21.86 10.96 6.39
C THR A 157 22.82 11.93 5.69
N ARG A 158 22.36 13.11 5.25
CA ARG A 158 23.20 14.21 4.77
C ARG A 158 22.87 15.50 5.53
N GLY A 159 23.52 15.66 6.69
CA GLY A 159 23.53 16.94 7.39
C GLY A 159 23.30 16.83 8.89
N ARG A 160 24.24 16.21 9.62
CA ARG A 160 24.48 16.68 10.99
C ARG A 160 25.19 18.02 10.90
N SER A 161 24.42 19.11 10.96
CA SER A 161 24.91 20.35 11.56
C SER A 161 23.75 21.16 12.12
N ALA A 162 23.80 21.30 13.45
CA ALA A 162 23.28 22.38 14.28
C ALA A 162 21.77 22.71 14.30
N GLY A 163 21.18 22.63 15.50
CA GLY A 163 20.33 23.72 15.99
C GLY A 163 18.83 23.44 16.17
N GLY A 164 18.48 22.69 17.22
CA GLY A 164 17.33 22.94 18.10
C GLY A 164 15.96 23.31 17.52
N ARG A 165 15.05 22.33 17.50
CA ARG A 165 13.75 22.36 18.22
C ARG A 165 13.00 21.04 17.98
N PHE A 166 13.17 20.09 18.89
CA PHE A 166 12.30 18.92 19.02
C PHE A 166 11.66 18.94 20.41
N GLN A 167 10.47 19.51 20.48
CA GLN A 167 9.48 19.33 21.55
C GLN A 167 8.15 19.59 20.85
N SER A 168 7.29 18.62 20.62
CA SER A 168 6.58 17.90 21.66
C SER A 168 5.74 16.81 21.00
N TYR A 169 5.85 15.56 21.45
CA TYR A 169 4.77 14.56 21.50
C TYR A 169 5.34 13.36 22.24
N LEU A 170 5.12 13.33 23.56
CA LEU A 170 5.02 12.17 24.44
C LEU A 170 5.07 12.72 25.86
N GLY A 171 3.92 12.66 26.54
CA GLY A 171 3.78 13.09 27.92
C GLY A 171 4.75 12.34 28.83
N PHE A 172 5.63 13.10 29.48
CA PHE A 172 6.37 12.66 30.66
C PHE A 172 6.25 13.78 31.69
N SER A 173 5.51 13.46 32.76
CA SER A 173 5.37 14.26 33.97
C SER A 173 6.75 14.56 34.55
N LYS A 174 7.09 15.84 34.74
CA LYS A 174 8.21 16.25 35.59
C LYS A 174 7.68 16.38 37.01
N SER A 175 8.09 15.47 37.90
CA SER A 175 8.08 15.74 39.34
C SER A 175 9.19 16.75 39.64
N GLU A 176 8.82 17.95 40.09
CA GLU A 176 9.75 18.94 40.61
C GLU A 176 10.33 18.44 41.94
N GLY A 177 11.64 18.21 41.96
CA GLY A 177 12.44 18.00 43.16
C GLY A 177 13.09 19.32 43.56
N ASP A 178 12.59 19.88 44.65
CA ASP A 178 13.02 21.09 45.35
C ASP A 178 14.53 21.07 45.67
N ARG A 179 15.23 22.18 45.37
CA ARG A 179 16.54 22.51 45.95
C ARG A 179 16.34 23.67 46.92
N SER A 180 16.27 23.36 48.20
CA SER A 180 16.63 24.28 49.27
C SER A 180 17.95 23.81 49.92
N GLY A 181 18.86 24.77 50.13
CA GLY A 181 20.28 24.52 50.35
C GLY A 181 20.65 24.10 51.77
N GLN A 182 21.96 23.95 52.02
CA GLN A 182 22.64 24.59 53.14
C GLN A 182 24.16 24.41 52.98
N ARG A 183 24.89 25.49 53.20
CA ARG A 183 26.33 25.52 53.45
C ARG A 183 26.68 24.69 54.69
N ARG A 184 27.75 23.90 54.63
CA ARG A 184 29.03 24.10 55.34
C ARG A 184 30.00 22.99 54.98
#